data_AF-A0A7I9ZKC3-F1
#
_entry.id   AF-A0A7I9ZKC3-F1
#
_cell.length_a   1.000
_cell.length_b   1.000
_cell.length_c   1.000
_cell.angle_alpha   90.00
_cell.angle_beta   90.00
_cell.angle_gamma   90.00
#
_symmetry.space_group_name_H-M   'P 1'
#
loop_
_entity.id
_entity.type
_entity.pdbx_description
1 polymer ?
#
loop_
_entity_poly.entity_id
_entity_poly.type
_entity_poly.pdbx_seq_one_letter_code
_entity_poly.pdbx_strand_id
1 'polypeptide(L)'
;MAEDAIQAVDFKQAPPLSEYPINEVIAEATDLDGNHVVLRRGYYDEKSQRGFGWDKAYWRHHLVNPNVFTDLVSHSRPISNDGGTLVYEVPINRVHCSRGFLGIPDCQDTGESVTMRIVANINEGNPAVPGGGQKGVISMYPLTGGSGVVEVRPGWTLTPPWVNNNVPIN
;
A
#
# COMPACT_ATOMS: atom_id res chain seq x y z
N MET A 1 -55.22 41.82 -1.56
CA MET A 1 -54.96 40.40 -1.87
C MET A 1 -53.47 40.22 -1.75
N ALA A 2 -53.02 39.38 -0.82
CA ALA A 2 -51.60 39.06 -0.64
C ALA A 2 -51.29 37.86 -1.54
N GLU A 3 -50.34 38.00 -2.46
CA GLU A 3 -49.75 36.88 -3.17
C GLU A 3 -48.45 36.49 -2.47
N ASP A 4 -48.42 35.22 -2.05
CA ASP A 4 -47.28 34.54 -1.44
C ASP A 4 -46.03 34.66 -2.31
N ALA A 5 -44.98 35.26 -1.74
CA ALA A 5 -43.65 35.20 -2.31
C ALA A 5 -43.08 33.80 -2.04
N ILE A 6 -43.08 32.93 -3.06
CA ILE A 6 -42.28 31.70 -3.02
C ILE A 6 -40.81 32.10 -3.05
N GLN A 7 -40.16 32.00 -1.90
CA GLN A 7 -38.73 32.17 -1.75
C GLN A 7 -38.03 31.03 -2.48
N ALA A 8 -37.42 31.33 -3.63
CA ALA A 8 -36.54 30.39 -4.31
C ALA A 8 -35.40 30.00 -3.36
N VAL A 9 -35.36 28.72 -2.99
CA VAL A 9 -34.23 28.17 -2.24
C VAL A 9 -33.07 28.13 -3.22
N ASP A 10 -32.12 29.05 -3.04
CA ASP A 10 -30.83 29.01 -3.71
C ASP A 10 -30.09 27.76 -3.20
N PHE A 11 -30.23 26.66 -3.95
CA PHE A 11 -29.39 25.50 -3.79
C PHE A 11 -27.98 25.93 -4.20
N LYS A 12 -27.22 26.46 -3.25
CA LYS A 12 -25.77 26.56 -3.36
C LYS A 12 -25.29 25.19 -3.82
N GLN A 13 -24.87 25.12 -5.08
CA GLN A 13 -24.20 23.96 -5.63
C GLN A 13 -23.12 23.59 -4.60
N ALA A 14 -23.26 22.40 -4.00
CA ALA A 14 -22.16 21.86 -3.21
C ALA A 14 -20.91 21.95 -4.08
N PRO A 15 -19.74 22.33 -3.52
CA PRO A 15 -18.51 22.34 -4.29
C PRO A 15 -18.41 20.98 -5.00
N PRO A 16 -18.05 20.95 -6.30
CA PRO A 16 -17.96 19.70 -7.03
C PRO A 16 -17.12 18.73 -6.19
N LEU A 17 -17.65 17.51 -5.97
CA LEU A 17 -16.94 16.44 -5.28
C LEU A 17 -15.54 16.39 -5.89
N SER A 18 -14.51 16.72 -5.10
CA SER A 18 -13.14 16.70 -5.59
C SER A 18 -12.88 15.33 -6.22
N GLU A 19 -12.37 15.31 -7.45
CA GLU A 19 -11.99 14.06 -8.10
C GLU A 19 -11.14 13.22 -7.14
N TYR A 20 -11.42 11.92 -7.07
CA TYR A 20 -10.70 11.03 -6.16
C TYR A 20 -9.18 11.13 -6.43
N PRO A 21 -8.34 11.34 -5.41
CA PRO A 21 -6.96 11.77 -5.62
C PRO A 21 -6.04 10.58 -5.96
N ILE A 22 -6.28 9.92 -7.09
CA ILE A 22 -5.58 8.70 -7.55
C ILE A 22 -4.06 8.87 -7.54
N ASN A 23 -3.57 10.07 -7.84
CA ASN A 23 -2.14 10.37 -7.95
C ASN A 23 -1.51 10.92 -6.66
N GLU A 24 -2.27 11.10 -5.57
CA GLU A 24 -1.72 11.52 -4.28
C GLU A 24 -0.64 10.54 -3.83
N VAL A 25 0.55 11.04 -3.50
CA VAL A 25 1.59 10.25 -2.84
C VAL A 25 1.25 10.17 -1.37
N ILE A 26 1.14 8.95 -0.84
CA ILE A 26 0.77 8.73 0.57
C ILE A 26 1.92 8.20 1.41
N ALA A 27 2.95 7.63 0.78
CA ALA A 27 4.20 7.23 1.41
C ALA A 27 5.33 7.17 0.38
N GLU A 28 6.56 7.29 0.85
CA GLU A 28 7.78 7.19 0.04
C GLU A 28 8.84 6.44 0.86
N ALA A 29 9.73 5.73 0.16
CA ALA A 29 10.86 5.05 0.77
C ALA A 29 12.03 5.00 -0.20
N THR A 30 13.24 4.91 0.33
CA THR A 30 14.45 4.68 -0.46
C THR A 30 15.04 3.35 -0.04
N ASP A 31 15.26 2.46 -1.01
CA ASP A 31 15.82 1.14 -0.73
C ASP A 31 17.33 1.17 -0.47
N LEU A 32 17.89 0.01 -0.12
CA LEU A 32 19.32 -0.12 0.19
C LEU A 32 20.25 0.07 -1.03
N ASP A 33 19.70 0.07 -2.24
CA ASP A 33 20.44 0.34 -3.48
C ASP A 33 20.28 1.81 -3.93
N GLY A 34 19.55 2.61 -3.16
CA GLY A 34 19.34 4.04 -3.42
C GLY A 34 18.18 4.36 -4.36
N ASN A 35 17.33 3.38 -4.70
CA ASN A 35 16.15 3.65 -5.53
C ASN A 35 15.06 4.33 -4.69
N HIS A 36 14.55 5.46 -5.18
CA HIS A 36 13.41 6.15 -4.57
C HIS A 36 12.10 5.56 -5.11
N VAL A 37 11.27 5.03 -4.21
CA VAL A 37 10.01 4.36 -4.53
C VAL A 37 8.86 5.13 -3.89
N VAL A 38 7.84 5.46 -4.68
CA VAL A 38 6.61 6.10 -4.16
C VAL A 38 5.45 5.13 -4.07
N LEU A 39 4.67 5.23 -2.99
CA LEU A 39 3.36 4.63 -2.86
C LEU A 39 2.30 5.73 -3.06
N ARG A 40 1.54 5.60 -4.14
CA ARG A 40 0.39 6.48 -4.43
C ARG A 40 -0.90 5.88 -3.90
N ARG A 41 -1.91 6.73 -3.70
CA ARG A 41 -3.31 6.34 -3.43
C ARG A 41 -3.77 5.26 -4.41
N GLY A 42 -3.65 5.54 -5.70
CA GLY A 42 -4.02 4.61 -6.76
C GLY A 42 -5.53 4.40 -6.87
N TYR A 43 -5.91 3.24 -7.41
CA TYR A 43 -7.30 2.78 -7.47
C TYR A 43 -7.31 1.26 -7.61
N TYR A 44 -8.47 0.65 -7.36
CA TYR A 44 -8.72 -0.74 -7.67
C TYR A 44 -10.14 -0.92 -8.20
N ASP A 45 -10.27 -1.57 -9.36
CA ASP A 45 -11.54 -1.96 -9.95
C ASP A 45 -11.69 -3.49 -9.87
N GLU A 46 -12.60 -3.95 -9.02
CA GLU A 46 -12.82 -5.38 -8.76
C GLU A 46 -13.32 -6.12 -10.01
N LYS A 47 -14.14 -5.47 -10.85
CA LYS A 47 -14.73 -6.11 -12.03
C LYS A 47 -13.67 -6.50 -13.06
N SER A 48 -12.75 -5.58 -13.34
CA SER A 48 -11.65 -5.78 -14.30
C SER A 48 -10.38 -6.32 -13.64
N GLN A 49 -10.32 -6.37 -12.31
CA GLN A 49 -9.15 -6.75 -11.51
C GLN A 49 -7.93 -5.83 -11.76
N ARG A 50 -8.17 -4.61 -12.28
CA ARG A 50 -7.14 -3.62 -12.61
C ARG A 50 -6.99 -2.59 -11.50
N GLY A 51 -5.84 -1.95 -11.46
CA GLY A 51 -5.51 -0.96 -10.44
C GLY A 51 -4.02 -0.91 -10.15
N PHE A 52 -3.66 0.00 -9.26
CA PHE A 52 -2.31 0.17 -8.74
C PHE A 52 -2.34 0.85 -7.36
N GLY A 53 -1.16 0.97 -6.73
CA GLY A 53 -0.99 1.75 -5.51
C GLY A 53 -1.66 1.11 -4.29
N TRP A 54 -1.92 1.98 -3.32
CA TRP A 54 -2.46 1.61 -2.02
C TRP A 54 -3.83 0.98 -2.10
N ASP A 55 -4.74 1.53 -2.90
CA ASP A 55 -6.09 1.01 -3.01
C ASP A 55 -6.13 -0.43 -3.50
N LYS A 56 -5.21 -0.82 -4.39
CA LYS A 56 -5.09 -2.22 -4.79
C LYS A 56 -4.53 -3.08 -3.67
N ALA A 57 -3.51 -2.64 -2.95
CA ALA A 57 -2.99 -3.37 -1.80
C ALA A 57 -4.06 -3.55 -0.70
N TYR A 58 -4.86 -2.51 -0.45
CA TYR A 58 -5.94 -2.51 0.53
C TYR A 58 -7.10 -3.40 0.10
N TRP A 59 -7.75 -3.09 -1.03
CA TRP A 59 -8.98 -3.76 -1.44
C TRP A 59 -8.76 -5.17 -1.96
N ARG A 60 -7.68 -5.41 -2.72
CA ARG A 60 -7.39 -6.74 -3.26
C ARG A 60 -6.66 -7.61 -2.25
N HIS A 61 -5.69 -7.05 -1.52
CA HIS A 61 -4.77 -7.87 -0.72
C HIS A 61 -4.94 -7.70 0.80
N HIS A 62 -5.91 -6.91 1.28
CA HIS A 62 -6.19 -6.70 2.71
C HIS A 62 -4.98 -6.18 3.51
N LEU A 63 -4.07 -5.48 2.83
CA LEU A 63 -3.00 -4.75 3.48
C LEU A 63 -3.55 -3.39 3.91
N VAL A 64 -3.77 -3.21 5.21
CA VAL A 64 -4.45 -2.04 5.77
C VAL A 64 -3.51 -1.06 6.46
N ASN A 65 -2.27 -1.47 6.72
CA ASN A 65 -1.24 -0.62 7.30
C ASN A 65 -0.22 -0.15 6.23
N PRO A 66 -0.24 1.12 5.80
CA PRO A 66 0.68 1.62 4.79
C PRO A 66 2.13 1.72 5.29
N ASN A 67 2.39 1.73 6.61
CA ASN A 67 3.76 1.78 7.14
C ASN A 67 4.55 0.50 6.80
N VAL A 68 3.86 -0.60 6.52
CA VAL A 68 4.48 -1.83 6.01
C VAL A 68 5.25 -1.55 4.72
N PHE A 69 4.77 -0.66 3.85
CA PHE A 69 5.51 -0.29 2.64
C PHE A 69 6.85 0.36 2.98
N THR A 70 6.83 1.42 3.80
CA THR A 70 8.02 2.21 4.08
C THR A 70 9.09 1.36 4.75
N ASP A 71 8.68 0.52 5.70
CA ASP A 71 9.59 -0.37 6.40
C ASP A 71 10.22 -1.41 5.47
N LEU A 72 9.41 -2.15 4.71
CA LEU A 72 9.94 -3.21 3.84
C LEU A 72 10.86 -2.67 2.76
N VAL A 73 10.52 -1.54 2.13
CA VAL A 73 11.36 -0.95 1.07
C VAL A 73 12.66 -0.42 1.67
N SER A 74 12.62 0.30 2.80
CA SER A 74 13.81 0.93 3.39
C SER A 74 14.86 -0.08 3.87
N HIS A 75 14.46 -1.34 4.10
CA HIS A 75 15.34 -2.40 4.61
C HIS A 75 15.63 -3.50 3.59
N SER A 76 15.29 -3.31 2.32
CA SER A 76 15.46 -4.35 1.29
C SER A 76 16.21 -3.87 0.06
N ARG A 77 16.52 -4.84 -0.81
CA ARG A 77 17.03 -4.64 -2.16
C ARG A 77 16.07 -5.31 -3.14
N PRO A 78 15.87 -4.76 -4.34
CA PRO A 78 15.08 -5.43 -5.35
C PRO A 78 15.78 -6.71 -5.81
N ILE A 79 15.02 -7.80 -5.97
CA ILE A 79 15.50 -9.05 -6.54
C ILE A 79 15.60 -8.98 -8.07
N SER A 80 14.93 -8.01 -8.68
CA SER A 80 15.06 -7.72 -10.11
C SER A 80 14.79 -6.25 -10.40
N ASN A 81 15.44 -5.75 -11.46
CA ASN A 81 15.19 -4.46 -12.07
C ASN A 81 15.12 -4.66 -13.59
N ASP A 82 13.91 -4.63 -14.15
CA ASP A 82 13.68 -4.71 -15.59
C ASP A 82 13.20 -3.35 -16.10
N GLY A 83 14.11 -2.58 -16.70
CA GLY A 83 13.82 -1.27 -17.28
C GLY A 83 13.16 -0.30 -16.31
N GLY A 84 13.56 -0.28 -15.03
CA GLY A 84 12.98 0.57 -13.99
C GLY A 84 11.72 0.01 -13.32
N THR A 85 11.34 -1.23 -13.64
CA THR A 85 10.38 -1.99 -12.84
C THR A 85 11.13 -2.85 -11.83
N LEU A 86 10.97 -2.50 -10.56
CA LEU A 86 11.60 -3.17 -9.43
C LEU A 86 10.65 -4.23 -8.85
N VAL A 87 11.21 -5.38 -8.49
CA VAL A 87 10.51 -6.42 -7.71
C VAL A 87 11.27 -6.64 -6.42
N TYR A 88 10.59 -6.52 -5.30
CA TYR A 88 11.09 -6.84 -3.97
C TYR A 88 10.41 -8.10 -3.47
N GLU A 89 11.16 -8.94 -2.76
CA GLU A 89 10.62 -10.05 -1.97
C GLU A 89 11.23 -10.00 -0.58
N VAL A 90 10.43 -9.60 0.39
CA VAL A 90 10.92 -9.27 1.74
C VAL A 90 10.26 -10.21 2.75
N PRO A 91 11.04 -11.07 3.44
CA PRO A 91 10.50 -11.91 4.49
C PRO A 91 10.14 -11.06 5.72
N ILE A 92 9.00 -11.36 6.32
CA ILE A 92 8.54 -10.82 7.60
C ILE A 92 8.35 -12.00 8.54
N ASN A 93 9.04 -11.99 9.68
CA ASN A 93 8.80 -12.92 10.77
C ASN A 93 7.89 -12.26 11.80
N ARG A 94 6.89 -13.00 12.28
CA ARG A 94 6.03 -12.52 13.35
C ARG A 94 6.80 -12.64 14.66
N VAL A 95 6.94 -11.52 15.35
CA VAL A 95 7.51 -11.47 16.69
C VAL A 95 6.43 -11.16 17.71
N HIS A 96 6.56 -11.74 18.89
CA HIS A 96 5.77 -11.37 20.06
C HIS A 96 6.69 -10.62 21.02
N CYS A 97 6.47 -9.31 21.14
CA CYS A 97 7.22 -8.48 22.06
C CYS A 97 6.44 -8.28 23.37
N SER A 98 7.08 -8.66 24.47
CA SER A 98 6.60 -8.41 25.82
C SER A 98 7.44 -7.30 26.48
N ARG A 99 6.88 -6.67 27.52
CA ARG A 99 7.60 -5.64 28.28
C ARG A 99 8.61 -6.34 29.17
N GLY A 100 9.89 -6.31 28.78
CA GLY A 100 10.97 -6.91 29.54
C GLY A 100 11.41 -6.07 30.74
N PHE A 101 12.39 -6.60 31.46
CA PHE A 101 12.95 -5.95 32.66
C PHE A 101 13.49 -4.55 32.32
N LEU A 102 13.17 -3.55 33.14
CA LEU A 102 13.49 -2.12 32.93
C LEU A 102 12.86 -1.47 31.67
N GLY A 103 11.85 -2.11 31.05
CA GLY A 103 11.17 -1.56 29.88
C GLY A 103 11.86 -1.84 28.55
N ILE A 104 12.91 -2.66 28.55
CA ILE A 104 13.52 -3.18 27.33
C ILE A 104 12.56 -4.19 26.69
N PRO A 105 12.17 -4.04 25.41
CA PRO A 105 11.32 -5.03 24.74
C PRO A 105 12.02 -6.39 24.68
N ASP A 106 11.33 -7.45 25.12
CA ASP A 106 11.75 -8.84 24.90
C ASP A 106 10.88 -9.45 23.80
N CYS A 107 11.47 -9.65 22.62
CA CYS A 107 10.78 -10.08 21.41
C CYS A 107 11.15 -11.52 21.07
N GLN A 108 10.15 -12.39 21.04
CA GLN A 108 10.30 -13.80 20.69
C GLN A 108 9.70 -14.07 19.31
N ASP A 109 10.43 -14.81 18.48
CA ASP A 109 9.91 -15.31 17.20
C ASP A 109 8.79 -16.31 17.47
N THR A 110 7.64 -16.15 16.80
CA THR A 110 6.52 -17.09 16.92
C THR A 110 6.67 -18.31 16.00
N GLY A 111 7.64 -18.28 15.09
CA GLY A 111 7.80 -19.25 14.00
C GLY A 111 6.88 -18.99 12.80
N GLU A 112 6.01 -17.98 12.88
CA GLU A 112 5.16 -17.56 11.76
C GLU A 112 5.90 -16.57 10.86
N SER A 113 5.81 -16.76 9.54
CA SER A 113 6.48 -15.88 8.58
C SER A 113 5.69 -15.72 7.30
N VAL A 114 5.87 -14.60 6.61
CA VAL A 114 5.41 -14.38 5.23
C VAL A 114 6.53 -13.78 4.39
N THR A 115 6.46 -13.93 3.07
CA THR A 115 7.27 -13.11 2.16
C THR A 115 6.36 -12.12 1.44
N MET A 116 6.60 -10.83 1.61
CA MET A 116 5.87 -9.78 0.91
C MET A 116 6.54 -9.49 -0.43
N ARG A 117 5.77 -9.50 -1.52
CA ARG A 117 6.21 -9.01 -2.82
C ARG A 117 5.71 -7.59 -3.04
N ILE A 118 6.62 -6.71 -3.44
CA ILE A 118 6.32 -5.34 -3.88
C ILE A 118 6.79 -5.22 -5.32
N VAL A 119 5.90 -4.75 -6.20
CA VAL A 119 6.26 -4.44 -7.59
C VAL A 119 6.07 -2.94 -7.78
N ALA A 120 7.12 -2.24 -8.17
CA ALA A 120 7.11 -0.80 -8.35
C ALA A 120 7.72 -0.42 -9.70
N ASN A 121 7.23 0.66 -10.31
CA ASN A 121 7.88 1.27 -11.46
C ASN A 121 8.37 2.66 -11.08
N ILE A 122 9.69 2.82 -11.08
CA ILE A 122 10.40 4.04 -10.64
C ILE A 122 10.73 4.97 -11.81
N ASN A 123 10.30 4.65 -13.04
CA ASN A 123 10.55 5.51 -14.19
C ASN A 123 9.75 6.79 -14.08
N GLU A 124 10.43 7.92 -14.18
CA GLU A 124 9.84 9.22 -14.43
C GLU A 124 9.31 9.34 -15.88
N GLY A 125 8.54 10.38 -16.15
CA GLY A 125 7.88 10.64 -17.44
C GLY A 125 6.56 9.90 -17.64
N ASN A 126 5.90 9.41 -16.58
CA ASN A 126 4.68 8.62 -16.76
C ASN A 126 3.50 9.51 -17.22
N PRO A 127 2.89 9.26 -18.40
CA PRO A 127 1.83 10.11 -18.93
C PRO A 127 0.52 10.02 -18.14
N ALA A 128 0.33 8.98 -17.32
CA ALA A 128 -0.85 8.84 -16.46
C ALA A 128 -0.71 9.59 -15.13
N VAL A 129 0.47 10.14 -14.83
CA VAL A 129 0.74 10.92 -13.61
C VAL A 129 0.89 12.39 -13.99
N PRO A 130 0.06 13.30 -13.45
CA PRO A 130 0.23 14.74 -13.65
C PRO A 130 1.64 15.19 -13.25
N GLY A 131 2.27 15.99 -14.11
CA GLY A 131 3.67 16.39 -13.93
C GLY A 131 4.70 15.35 -14.37
N GLY A 132 4.27 14.19 -14.88
CA GLY A 132 5.15 13.16 -15.41
C GLY A 132 5.94 12.42 -14.33
N GLY A 133 5.46 12.38 -13.08
CA GLY A 133 6.15 11.66 -12.00
C GLY A 133 6.18 10.14 -12.19
N GLN A 134 6.96 9.43 -11.39
CA GLN A 134 6.94 7.96 -11.38
C GLN A 134 5.56 7.40 -11.03
N LYS A 135 5.22 6.24 -11.63
CA LYS A 135 3.98 5.52 -11.28
C LYS A 135 4.02 5.01 -9.85
N GLY A 136 5.19 4.57 -9.38
CA GLY A 136 5.38 4.01 -8.06
C GLY A 136 4.89 2.57 -7.95
N VAL A 137 4.44 2.19 -6.75
CA VAL A 137 3.96 0.84 -6.43
C VAL A 137 2.78 0.44 -7.34
N ILE A 138 2.96 -0.64 -8.08
CA ILE A 138 1.95 -1.29 -8.91
C ILE A 138 1.09 -2.25 -8.08
N SER A 139 1.71 -2.99 -7.16
CA SER A 139 1.02 -3.89 -6.22
C SER A 139 1.94 -4.26 -5.07
N MET A 140 1.34 -4.58 -3.92
CA MET A 140 2.04 -5.08 -2.74
C MET A 140 1.16 -6.16 -2.08
N TYR A 141 1.71 -7.35 -1.85
CA TYR A 141 0.95 -8.53 -1.41
C TYR A 141 1.86 -9.65 -0.87
N PRO A 142 1.37 -10.55 -0.01
CA PRO A 142 2.15 -11.72 0.42
C PRO A 142 2.21 -12.79 -0.67
N LEU A 143 3.32 -13.52 -0.76
CA LEU A 143 3.42 -14.74 -1.54
C LEU A 143 2.70 -15.90 -0.86
N THR A 144 2.29 -16.88 -1.65
CA THR A 144 1.66 -18.12 -1.16
C THR A 144 2.63 -18.92 -0.29
N GLY A 145 2.09 -19.69 0.66
CA GLY A 145 2.87 -20.52 1.58
C GLY A 145 3.29 -19.84 2.90
N GLY A 146 3.07 -18.53 3.04
CA GLY A 146 3.28 -17.83 4.31
C GLY A 146 2.20 -18.12 5.37
N SER A 147 2.55 -17.99 6.65
CA SER A 147 1.68 -18.22 7.80
C SER A 147 0.45 -17.31 7.80
N GLY A 148 -0.73 -17.93 7.60
CA GLY A 148 -2.01 -17.22 7.56
C GLY A 148 -2.31 -16.53 6.23
N VAL A 149 -1.46 -16.67 5.21
CA VAL A 149 -1.75 -16.20 3.85
C VAL A 149 -2.85 -17.05 3.24
N VAL A 150 -3.90 -16.42 2.73
CA VAL A 150 -4.99 -17.09 2.03
C VAL A 150 -4.86 -16.83 0.53
N GLU A 151 -4.73 -17.88 -0.27
CA GLU A 151 -4.84 -17.78 -1.73
C GLU A 151 -6.30 -17.90 -2.15
N VAL A 152 -6.87 -16.81 -2.66
CA VAL A 152 -8.27 -16.78 -3.13
C VAL A 152 -8.36 -17.45 -4.50
N ARG A 153 -7.38 -17.18 -5.36
CA ARG A 153 -7.20 -17.71 -6.72
C ARG A 153 -5.72 -17.62 -7.10
N PRO A 154 -5.27 -18.32 -8.14
CA PRO A 154 -3.89 -18.21 -8.63
C PRO A 154 -3.45 -16.75 -8.82
N GLY A 155 -2.41 -16.34 -8.07
CA GLY A 155 -1.87 -14.97 -8.12
C GLY A 155 -2.71 -13.92 -7.39
N TRP A 156 -3.64 -14.32 -6.52
CA TRP A 156 -4.38 -13.45 -5.61
C TRP A 156 -4.36 -14.00 -4.19
N THR A 157 -3.57 -13.33 -3.35
CA THR A 157 -3.41 -13.63 -1.93
C THR A 157 -3.98 -12.52 -1.04
N LEU A 158 -4.42 -12.90 0.17
CA LEU A 158 -4.83 -12.00 1.24
C LEU A 158 -3.76 -11.93 2.32
N THR A 159 -3.51 -10.72 2.79
CA THR A 159 -2.56 -10.42 3.87
C THR A 159 -3.12 -10.88 5.21
N PRO A 160 -2.40 -11.72 5.97
CA PRO A 160 -2.84 -12.11 7.29
C PRO A 160 -2.90 -10.88 8.22
N PRO A 161 -3.91 -10.78 9.11
CA PRO A 161 -4.08 -9.59 9.95
C PRO A 161 -2.85 -9.23 10.81
N TRP A 162 -2.03 -10.21 11.19
CA TRP A 162 -0.85 -9.95 12.00
C TRP A 162 0.21 -9.12 11.27
N VAL A 163 0.32 -9.18 9.93
CA VAL A 163 1.24 -8.34 9.16
C VAL A 163 0.84 -6.87 9.27
N ASN A 164 -0.45 -6.58 9.38
CA ASN A 164 -0.94 -5.21 9.53
C ASN A 164 -0.64 -4.62 10.92
N ASN A 165 -0.51 -5.47 11.94
CA ASN A 165 -0.29 -5.05 13.32
C ASN A 165 1.18 -5.01 13.72
N ASN A 166 2.02 -5.78 13.03
CA ASN A 166 3.46 -5.78 13.25
C ASN A 166 4.09 -4.80 12.27
N VAL A 167 4.31 -3.57 12.73
CA VAL A 167 5.39 -2.77 12.16
C VAL A 167 6.67 -3.46 12.64
N PRO A 168 7.57 -3.94 11.77
CA PRO A 168 8.83 -4.51 12.22
C PRO A 168 9.52 -3.48 13.12
N ILE A 169 9.79 -3.93 14.35
CA ILE A 169 10.49 -3.12 15.34
C ILE A 169 11.95 -3.15 14.93
N ASN A 170 12.47 -2.01 14.48
CA ASN A 170 13.90 -1.73 14.48
C ASN A 170 14.36 -1.40 15.90
#